data_AF-A0A091E0I7-F1
#
_entry.id   AF-A0A091E0I7-F1
#
_cell.length_a   1.000
_cell.length_b   1.000
_cell.length_c   1.000
_cell.angle_alpha   90.00
_cell.angle_beta   90.00
_cell.angle_gamma   90.00
#
_symmetry.space_group_name_H-M   'P 1'
#
loop_
_entity.id
_entity.type
_entity.pdbx_description
1 polymer ?
#
loop_
_entity_poly.entity_id
_entity_poly.type
_entity_poly.pdbx_seq_one_letter_code
_entity_poly.pdbx_strand_id
1 'polypeptide(L)'
;MAHTTCNSAELREKTGHRSGQKLKKGPKFLKSGGIALIDVVPGQPACVESFSDSPPLGRFAVSDVRQLLCCHQSNGQGGWGAGQVTASAQKAQKAE
;
A
#
# COMPACT_ATOMS: atom_id res chain seq x y z
N MET A 1 -1.21 -16.15 -3.70
CA MET A 1 -2.10 -14.97 -3.84
C MET A 1 -2.45 -14.51 -2.43
N ALA A 2 -2.04 -13.31 -2.03
CA ALA A 2 -2.43 -12.73 -0.76
C ALA A 2 -3.67 -11.86 -0.99
N HIS A 3 -4.72 -12.07 -0.19
CA HIS A 3 -5.93 -11.27 -0.23
C HIS A 3 -6.27 -10.89 1.21
N THR A 4 -6.28 -9.59 1.48
CA THR A 4 -6.47 -9.04 2.82
C THR A 4 -7.55 -7.98 2.76
N THR A 5 -8.45 -7.97 3.75
CA THR A 5 -9.44 -6.90 3.89
C THR A 5 -8.76 -5.63 4.38
N CYS A 6 -9.21 -4.47 3.89
CA CYS A 6 -8.80 -3.18 4.43
C CYS A 6 -9.83 -2.69 5.44
N ASN A 7 -9.38 -2.12 6.56
CA ASN A 7 -10.28 -1.57 7.59
C ASN A 7 -10.72 -0.15 7.23
N SER A 8 -9.80 0.64 6.68
CA SER A 8 -10.07 2.02 6.27
C SER A 8 -9.29 2.35 5.00
N ALA A 9 -9.97 3.01 4.08
CA ALA A 9 -9.39 3.58 2.86
C ALA A 9 -9.84 5.04 2.75
N GLU A 10 -8.93 5.99 2.96
CA GLU A 10 -9.23 7.43 2.87
C GLU A 10 -8.68 8.02 1.56
N LEU A 11 -9.56 8.66 0.79
CA LEU A 11 -9.19 9.41 -0.40
C LEU A 11 -8.53 10.74 0.01
N ARG A 12 -7.19 10.77 0.01
CA ARG A 12 -6.43 11.98 0.34
C ARG A 12 -6.54 13.05 -0.73
N GLU A 13 -6.26 12.68 -1.98
CA GLU A 13 -6.12 13.65 -3.07
C GLU A 13 -6.53 13.06 -4.40
N LYS A 14 -7.26 13.81 -5.23
CA LYS A 14 -7.49 13.48 -6.63
C LYS A 14 -6.37 14.08 -7.48
N THR A 15 -5.80 13.27 -8.36
CA THR A 15 -4.68 13.65 -9.24
C THR A 15 -5.12 13.63 -10.70
N GLY A 16 -4.59 14.56 -11.49
CA GLY A 16 -4.84 14.62 -12.93
C GLY A 16 -4.19 13.46 -13.67
N HIS A 17 -4.95 12.80 -14.56
CA HIS A 17 -4.49 11.62 -15.32
C HIS A 17 -3.24 11.88 -16.17
N ARG A 18 -3.12 13.07 -16.77
CA ARG A 18 -1.98 13.42 -17.64
C ARG A 18 -0.94 14.32 -16.98
N SER A 19 -1.36 15.21 -16.09
CA SER A 19 -0.48 16.24 -15.53
C SER A 19 0.17 15.85 -14.21
N GLY A 20 -0.33 14.80 -13.52
CA GLY A 20 0.13 14.47 -12.16
C GLY A 20 -0.19 15.55 -11.13
N GLN A 21 -0.89 16.62 -11.50
CA GLN A 21 -1.20 17.73 -10.61
C GLN A 21 -2.36 17.38 -9.68
N LYS A 22 -2.24 17.83 -8.44
CA LYS A 22 -3.29 17.72 -7.41
C LYS A 22 -4.47 18.59 -7.81
N LEU A 23 -5.61 17.96 -8.09
CA LEU A 23 -6.84 18.65 -8.48
C LEU A 23 -7.67 19.04 -7.25
N LYS A 24 -7.85 18.10 -6.31
CA LYS A 24 -8.70 18.30 -5.14
C LYS A 24 -8.19 17.49 -3.95
N LYS A 25 -8.14 18.12 -2.78
CA LYS A 25 -7.86 17.48 -1.49
C LYS A 25 -9.16 16.97 -0.87
N GLY A 26 -9.15 15.75 -0.32
CA GLY A 26 -10.30 15.09 0.32
C GLY A 26 -11.54 14.93 -0.59
N PRO A 27 -11.43 14.34 -1.80
CA PRO A 27 -12.61 14.10 -2.62
C PRO A 27 -13.50 13.02 -1.98
N LYS A 28 -14.82 13.28 -1.89
CA LYS A 28 -15.79 12.30 -1.39
C LYS A 28 -15.95 11.06 -2.27
N PHE A 29 -15.74 11.21 -3.58
CA PHE A 29 -15.92 10.14 -4.57
C PHE A 29 -14.90 10.26 -5.70
N LEU A 30 -14.43 9.12 -6.18
CA LEU A 30 -13.64 9.00 -7.40
C LEU A 30 -14.53 8.43 -8.52
N LYS A 31 -14.49 9.03 -9.71
CA LYS A 31 -15.18 8.50 -10.91
C LYS A 31 -14.25 7.58 -11.68
N SER A 32 -14.82 6.68 -12.49
CA SER A 32 -14.05 5.83 -13.41
C SER A 32 -13.10 6.67 -14.28
N GLY A 33 -11.87 6.18 -14.47
CA GLY A 33 -10.79 6.88 -15.17
C GLY A 33 -10.08 7.98 -14.36
N GLY A 34 -10.50 8.22 -13.12
CA GLY A 34 -9.80 9.12 -12.19
C GLY A 34 -8.59 8.45 -11.54
N ILE A 35 -7.58 9.25 -11.21
CA ILE A 35 -6.44 8.83 -10.38
C ILE A 35 -6.54 9.57 -9.05
N ALA A 36 -6.25 8.87 -7.95
CA ALA A 36 -6.21 9.46 -6.63
C ALA A 36 -5.14 8.81 -5.76
N LEU A 37 -4.64 9.57 -4.80
CA LEU A 37 -3.87 9.05 -3.68
C LEU A 37 -4.85 8.64 -2.58
N ILE A 38 -4.69 7.41 -2.10
CA ILE A 38 -5.54 6.78 -1.09
C ILE A 38 -4.63 6.26 0.02
N ASP A 39 -4.98 6.56 1.26
CA ASP A 39 -4.37 5.92 2.42
C ASP A 39 -5.17 4.68 2.77
N VAL A 40 -4.51 3.51 2.74
CA VAL A 40 -5.15 2.24 3.03
C VAL A 40 -4.49 1.61 4.24
N VAL A 41 -5.31 1.21 5.22
CA VAL A 41 -4.86 0.45 6.39
C VAL A 41 -5.32 -1.00 6.23
N PRO A 42 -4.41 -1.97 6.09
CA PRO A 42 -4.78 -3.37 6.03
C PRO A 42 -5.30 -3.85 7.39
N GLY A 43 -6.35 -4.67 7.39
CA GLY A 43 -6.94 -5.22 8.62
C GLY A 43 -6.14 -6.35 9.24
N GLN A 44 -5.26 -7.00 8.46
CA GLN A 44 -4.33 -8.02 8.92
C GLN A 44 -2.90 -7.65 8.50
N PRO A 45 -1.86 -8.10 9.23
CA PRO A 45 -0.47 -7.84 8.86
C PRO A 45 -0.17 -8.31 7.44
N ALA A 46 0.29 -7.39 6.59
CA ALA A 46 0.65 -7.65 5.22
C ALA A 46 1.92 -6.86 4.89
N CYS A 47 2.84 -7.48 4.14
CA CYS A 47 4.04 -6.81 3.63
C CYS A 47 3.68 -6.13 2.30
N VAL A 48 3.67 -4.81 2.29
CA VAL A 48 3.48 -3.99 1.09
C VAL A 48 4.63 -3.01 1.02
N GLU A 49 5.36 -3.03 -0.10
CA GLU A 49 6.56 -2.21 -0.31
C GLU A 49 6.30 -1.10 -1.31
N SER A 50 7.12 -0.06 -1.30
CA SER A 50 7.08 0.99 -2.31
C SER A 50 7.31 0.40 -3.72
N PHE A 51 6.54 0.86 -4.70
CA PHE A 51 6.66 0.39 -6.08
C PHE A 51 8.06 0.63 -6.67
N SER A 52 8.73 1.71 -6.26
CA SER A 52 10.10 2.03 -6.67
C SER A 52 11.14 1.04 -6.17
N ASP A 53 10.95 0.49 -4.95
CA ASP A 53 11.91 -0.42 -4.32
C ASP A 53 11.66 -1.87 -4.75
N SER A 54 10.40 -2.29 -4.76
CA SER A 54 9.99 -3.63 -5.18
C SER A 54 8.72 -3.56 -6.03
N PRO A 55 8.85 -3.47 -7.37
CA PRO A 55 7.71 -3.45 -8.29
C PRO A 55 6.68 -4.58 -8.12
N PRO A 56 7.06 -5.85 -7.83
CA PRO A 56 6.07 -6.91 -7.67
C PRO A 56 5.28 -6.80 -6.36
N LEU A 57 5.86 -6.23 -5.29
CA LEU A 57 5.19 -6.06 -3.99
C LEU A 57 4.41 -4.74 -3.89
N GLY A 58 4.78 -3.75 -4.70
CA GLY A 58 4.11 -2.46 -4.74
C GLY A 58 2.87 -2.40 -5.65
N ARG A 59 2.58 -3.43 -6.45
CA ARG A 59 1.38 -3.51 -7.32
C ARG A 59 0.30 -4.35 -6.67
N PHE A 60 -0.88 -3.77 -6.48
CA PHE A 60 -2.04 -4.50 -5.95
C PHE A 60 -3.34 -4.01 -6.56
N ALA A 61 -4.38 -4.81 -6.43
CA ALA A 61 -5.72 -4.44 -6.83
C ALA A 61 -6.60 -4.28 -5.58
N VAL A 62 -7.39 -3.23 -5.55
CA VAL A 62 -8.42 -3.02 -4.52
C VAL A 62 -9.77 -3.33 -5.15
N SER A 63 -10.48 -4.30 -4.59
CA SER A 63 -11.81 -4.69 -5.03
C SER A 63 -12.87 -4.09 -4.10
N ASP A 64 -13.82 -3.36 -4.68
CA ASP A 64 -15.09 -2.97 -4.07
C ASP A 64 -16.23 -3.75 -4.76
N VAL A 65 -17.44 -3.76 -4.19
CA VAL A 65 -18.59 -4.62 -4.57
C VAL A 65 -18.80 -4.76 -6.08
N ARG A 66 -18.56 -3.69 -6.86
CA ARG A 66 -18.69 -3.71 -8.33
C ARG A 66 -17.51 -3.09 -9.08
N GLN A 67 -16.42 -2.73 -8.40
CA GLN A 67 -15.31 -2.02 -9.02
C GLN A 67 -13.98 -2.62 -8.60
N LEU A 68 -13.13 -2.85 -9.59
CA LEU A 68 -11.74 -3.19 -9.38
C LEU A 68 -10.90 -1.94 -9.66
N LEU A 69 -10.06 -1.58 -8.70
CA LEU A 69 -9.12 -0.47 -8.78
C LEU A 69 -7.71 -1.03 -8.87
N CYS A 70 -6.92 -0.54 -9.82
CA CYS A 70 -5.49 -0.86 -9.91
C CYS A 70 -4.70 0.15 -9.09
N CYS A 71 -3.84 -0.33 -8.20
CA CYS A 71 -3.14 0.47 -7.21
C CYS A 71 -1.65 0.20 -7.24
N HIS A 72 -0.88 1.23 -6.90
CA HIS A 72 0.57 1.13 -6.70
C HIS A 72 0.93 1.83 -5.40
N GLN A 73 1.76 1.21 -4.58
CA GLN A 73 2.26 1.81 -3.34
C GLN A 73 3.25 2.93 -3.67
N SER A 74 2.90 4.18 -3.34
CA SER A 74 3.73 5.35 -3.66
C SER A 74 4.82 5.62 -2.64
N ASN A 75 4.49 5.58 -1.34
CA ASN A 75 5.44 5.64 -0.24
C ASN A 75 4.68 5.38 1.08
N GLY A 76 5.13 4.42 1.88
CA GLY A 76 4.54 4.14 3.19
C GLY A 76 5.53 3.40 4.07
N GLN A 77 5.82 3.94 5.25
CA GLN A 77 6.66 3.26 6.23
C GLN A 77 5.81 2.26 7.02
N GLY A 78 5.98 0.98 6.73
CA GLY A 78 5.53 -0.09 7.60
C GLY A 78 6.42 -0.13 8.84
N GLY A 79 5.96 0.45 9.95
CA GLY A 79 6.61 0.28 11.23
C GLY A 79 6.40 -1.15 11.74
N TRP A 80 7.35 -2.04 11.50
CA TRP A 80 7.40 -3.35 12.15
C TRP A 80 8.43 -3.35 13.27
N GLY A 81 8.00 -3.76 14.46
CA GLY A 81 8.91 -4.05 15.56
C GLY A 81 9.77 -5.27 15.22
N ALA A 82 10.93 -5.40 15.87
CA ALA A 82 11.81 -6.55 15.66
C ALA A 82 11.04 -7.86 15.91
N GLY A 83 10.92 -8.69 14.87
CA GLY A 83 10.33 -10.02 14.98
C GLY A 83 11.15 -10.93 15.90
N GLN A 84 10.55 -12.01 16.40
CA GLN A 84 11.29 -12.98 17.18
C GLN A 84 12.41 -13.59 16.34
N VAL A 85 13.65 -13.42 16.80
CA VAL A 85 14.85 -13.97 16.16
C VAL A 85 15.02 -15.41 16.62
N THR A 86 15.17 -16.33 15.67
CA THR A 86 15.43 -17.73 16.00
C THR A 86 16.82 -17.90 16.63
N ALA A 87 16.99 -18.87 17.53
CA ALA A 87 18.28 -19.13 18.18
C ALA A 87 19.43 -19.35 17.18
N SER A 88 19.14 -20.00 16.05
CA SER A 88 20.10 -20.19 14.96
C SER A 88 20.53 -18.87 14.31
N ALA A 89 19.59 -17.94 14.09
CA ALA A 89 19.91 -16.62 13.55
C ALA A 89 20.72 -15.78 14.54
N GLN A 90 20.43 -15.86 15.85
CA GLN A 90 21.24 -15.21 16.88
C GLN A 90 22.67 -15.74 16.93
N LYS A 91 22.85 -17.05 16.73
CA LYS A 91 24.18 -17.68 16.71
C LYS A 91 24.98 -17.27 15.47
N ALA A 92 24.33 -17.10 14.32
CA ALA A 92 24.98 -16.61 13.10
C ALA A 92 25.41 -15.14 13.21
N GLN A 93 24.66 -14.30 13.92
CA GLN A 93 25.02 -12.89 14.11
C GLN A 93 26.14 -12.67 15.16
N LYS A 94 26.45 -13.67 15.98
CA LYS A 94 27.53 -13.64 16.98
C LYS A 94 28.82 -14.33 16.53
N ALA A 95 28.86 -14.85 15.31
CA ALA A 95 30.01 -15.58 14.77
C ALA A 95 30.93 -14.69 13.92
N GLU A 96 31.14 -13.45 14.37
CA GLU A 96 32.29 -12.60 13.97
C GLU A 96 33.30 -12.57 15.13
#